data_AF-A0A3C0JEH6-F1
#
_entry.id   AF-A0A3C0JEH6-F1
#
_cell.length_a   1.000
_cell.length_b   1.000
_cell.length_c   1.000
_cell.angle_alpha   90.00
_cell.angle_beta   90.00
_cell.angle_gamma   90.00
#
_symmetry.space_group_name_H-M   'P 1'
#
loop_
_entity.id
_entity.type
_entity.pdbx_description
1 polymer ?
#
loop_
_entity_poly.entity_id
_entity_poly.type
_entity_poly.pdbx_seq_one_letter_code
_entity_poly.pdbx_strand_id
1 'polypeptide(L)'
;GVLVEVVPGDLLNGPQGKRGFDAGVRVLRLPDYLKPGQQAFQMAAQLALLEQGALIDRLIAEAGFDDAERIAQARIGLSNYYAGALVMPYGEFLHSAESSRYDIEWLAQRFGVGFEAVCHRLSTLHRRGMPGLPFFFVRVDRAGNVSKRHSATDFHFSHVGGSCPLWIVYEAFNQPGRVLTQVARMPDGRRHFWIARQVSSGPVGYGQPRKTFAVSLGCDLHLADRLIYAQGLDLHNPGRVTPIGPGCKVCERQDCVQRAFPALRGAKSDGA
;
A
#
# COMPACT_ATOMS: atom_id res chain seq x y z
N GLY A 1 -5.39 29.08 12.42
CA GLY A 1 -6.72 29.63 12.07
C GLY A 1 -7.28 28.99 10.82
N VAL A 2 -7.48 27.67 10.83
CA VAL A 2 -8.27 26.96 9.82
C VAL A 2 -9.41 26.32 10.60
N LEU A 3 -10.65 26.57 10.19
CA LEU A 3 -11.82 25.92 10.77
C LEU A 3 -11.97 24.54 10.13
N VAL A 4 -12.29 23.53 10.92
CA VAL A 4 -12.57 22.17 10.41
C VAL A 4 -14.05 21.87 10.63
N GLU A 5 -14.73 21.50 9.55
CA GLU A 5 -16.14 21.15 9.54
C GLU A 5 -16.31 19.71 9.06
N VAL A 6 -17.13 18.94 9.75
CA VAL A 6 -17.59 17.64 9.26
C VAL A 6 -18.93 17.85 8.56
N VAL A 7 -19.00 17.46 7.30
CA VAL A 7 -20.17 17.67 6.44
C VAL A 7 -20.64 16.35 5.83
N PRO A 8 -21.93 16.21 5.49
CA PRO A 8 -22.42 15.15 4.63
C PRO A 8 -21.53 14.99 3.39
N GLY A 9 -21.15 13.75 3.08
CA GLY A 9 -20.15 13.46 2.06
C GLY A 9 -20.55 13.85 0.62
N ASP A 10 -21.84 14.03 0.36
CA ASP A 10 -22.43 14.51 -0.90
C ASP A 10 -22.27 16.02 -1.11
N LEU A 11 -22.00 16.79 -0.05
CA LEU A 11 -21.77 18.25 -0.12
C LEU A 11 -20.33 18.63 -0.51
N LEU A 12 -19.43 17.66 -0.70
CA LEU A 12 -18.08 17.90 -1.18
C LEU A 12 -18.07 17.89 -2.72
N ASN A 13 -18.00 19.08 -3.32
CA ASN A 13 -17.90 19.23 -4.78
C ASN A 13 -16.63 18.57 -5.34
N GLY A 14 -16.80 17.53 -6.15
CA GLY A 14 -15.72 16.79 -6.83
C GLY A 14 -15.82 15.28 -6.64
N PRO A 15 -15.23 14.45 -7.52
CA PRO A 15 -15.41 13.00 -7.48
C PRO A 15 -14.81 12.39 -6.21
N GLN A 16 -15.66 12.16 -5.19
CA GLN A 16 -15.37 11.33 -4.01
C GLN A 16 -14.05 11.71 -3.29
N GLY A 17 -13.81 13.01 -3.12
CA GLY A 17 -12.68 13.55 -2.37
C GLY A 17 -12.83 13.26 -0.87
N LYS A 18 -11.73 12.90 -0.20
CA LYS A 18 -11.72 12.68 1.26
C LYS A 18 -11.65 13.99 2.07
N ARG A 19 -11.53 15.14 1.39
CA ARG A 19 -11.55 16.49 1.98
C ARG A 19 -11.80 17.54 0.90
N GLY A 20 -12.31 18.70 1.30
CA GLY A 20 -12.35 19.92 0.49
C GLY A 20 -11.81 21.09 1.32
N PHE A 21 -10.86 21.85 0.78
CA PHE A 21 -10.28 23.00 1.47
C PHE A 21 -10.57 24.28 0.70
N ASP A 22 -11.18 25.25 1.39
CA ASP A 22 -11.43 26.59 0.88
C ASP A 22 -10.38 27.55 1.47
N ALA A 23 -9.47 28.02 0.61
CA ALA A 23 -8.41 28.92 1.02
C ALA A 23 -8.91 30.35 1.32
N GLY A 24 -10.00 30.78 0.69
CA GLY A 24 -10.55 32.13 0.84
C GLY A 24 -11.15 32.36 2.23
N VAL A 25 -11.89 31.38 2.75
CA VAL A 25 -12.46 31.41 4.10
C VAL A 25 -11.70 30.56 5.14
N ARG A 26 -10.64 29.88 4.72
CA ARG A 26 -9.81 28.99 5.56
C ARG A 26 -10.62 27.90 6.27
N VAL A 27 -11.49 27.22 5.51
CA VAL A 27 -12.34 26.13 6.01
C VAL A 27 -11.93 24.81 5.36
N LEU A 28 -11.66 23.80 6.18
CA LEU A 28 -11.44 22.42 5.77
C LEU A 28 -12.70 21.59 6.05
N ARG A 29 -13.33 21.07 5.01
CA ARG A 29 -14.50 20.21 5.09
C ARG A 29 -14.09 18.74 4.95
N LEU A 30 -14.55 17.91 5.88
CA LEU A 30 -14.31 16.47 5.92
C LEU A 30 -15.64 15.72 5.81
N PRO A 31 -15.71 14.62 5.05
CA PRO A 31 -16.91 13.80 5.03
C PRO A 31 -17.21 13.15 6.39
N ASP A 32 -18.48 13.11 6.77
CA ASP A 32 -19.00 12.49 7.99
C ASP A 32 -18.77 10.97 8.09
N TYR A 33 -18.64 10.27 6.96
CA TYR A 33 -18.33 8.84 6.93
C TYR A 33 -16.87 8.52 7.29
N LEU A 34 -16.00 9.53 7.47
CA LEU A 34 -14.62 9.32 7.89
C LEU A 34 -14.54 9.06 9.41
N LYS A 35 -13.89 7.97 9.78
CA LYS A 35 -13.54 7.68 11.18
C LYS A 35 -12.55 8.73 11.74
N PRO A 36 -12.46 8.91 13.07
CA PRO A 36 -11.58 9.93 13.68
C PRO A 36 -10.13 9.91 13.17
N GLY A 37 -9.47 8.74 13.07
CA GLY A 37 -8.10 8.72 12.54
C GLY A 37 -8.01 8.94 11.03
N GLN A 38 -9.08 8.69 10.26
CA GLN A 38 -9.14 9.09 8.87
C GLN A 38 -9.28 10.62 8.75
N GLN A 39 -10.08 11.25 9.61
CA GLN A 39 -10.16 12.70 9.71
C GLN A 39 -8.81 13.30 10.11
N ALA A 40 -8.14 12.75 11.14
CA ALA A 40 -6.80 13.15 11.55
C ALA A 40 -5.79 13.08 10.40
N PHE A 41 -5.82 11.99 9.61
CA PHE A 41 -4.97 11.86 8.43
C PHE A 41 -5.26 12.94 7.39
N GLN A 42 -6.53 13.25 7.13
CA GLN A 42 -6.90 14.30 6.17
C GLN A 42 -6.50 15.71 6.64
N MET A 43 -6.67 15.99 7.94
CA MET A 43 -6.21 17.24 8.56
C MET A 43 -4.69 17.35 8.46
N ALA A 44 -3.95 16.29 8.79
CA ALA A 44 -2.49 16.25 8.70
C ALA A 44 -1.99 16.44 7.26
N ALA A 45 -2.66 15.85 6.27
CA ALA A 45 -2.31 16.03 4.86
C ALA A 45 -2.58 17.48 4.40
N GLN A 46 -3.66 18.11 4.86
CA GLN A 46 -3.91 19.53 4.56
C GLN A 46 -2.90 20.44 5.27
N LEU A 47 -2.56 20.13 6.52
CA LEU A 47 -1.53 20.84 7.28
C LEU A 47 -0.17 20.80 6.55
N ALA A 48 0.20 19.64 5.98
CA ALA A 48 1.40 19.51 5.16
C ALA A 48 1.41 20.52 4.01
N LEU A 49 0.30 20.65 3.29
CA LEU A 49 0.22 21.55 2.13
C LEU A 49 0.27 23.03 2.54
N LEU A 50 -0.28 23.37 3.71
CA LEU A 50 -0.29 24.74 4.22
C LEU A 50 1.06 25.17 4.79
N GLU A 51 1.67 24.32 5.61
CA GLU A 51 2.83 24.68 6.42
C GLU A 51 4.15 24.18 5.82
N GLN A 52 4.12 23.13 5.01
CA GLN A 52 5.30 22.49 4.42
C GLN A 52 5.34 22.63 2.90
N GLY A 53 4.48 23.47 2.30
CA GLY A 53 4.38 23.66 0.85
C GLY A 53 5.73 23.96 0.18
N ALA A 54 6.48 24.92 0.72
CA ALA A 54 7.79 25.28 0.18
C ALA A 54 8.83 24.14 0.26
N LEU A 55 8.78 23.30 1.30
CA LEU A 55 9.65 22.13 1.43
C LEU A 55 9.24 21.04 0.43
N ILE A 56 7.93 20.77 0.33
CA ILE A 56 7.37 19.81 -0.64
C ILE A 56 7.78 20.21 -2.06
N ASP A 57 7.64 21.48 -2.42
CA ASP A 57 7.97 21.99 -3.76
C ASP A 57 9.45 21.82 -4.08
N ARG A 58 10.32 22.10 -3.11
CA ARG A 58 11.76 21.89 -3.25
C ARG A 58 12.09 20.43 -3.50
N LEU A 59 11.54 19.51 -2.71
CA LEU A 59 11.76 18.06 -2.87
C LEU A 59 11.29 17.55 -4.24
N ILE A 60 10.18 18.09 -4.76
CA ILE A 60 9.66 17.73 -6.10
C ILE A 60 10.59 18.27 -7.20
N ALA A 61 11.07 19.50 -7.07
CA ALA A 61 12.00 20.09 -8.02
C ALA A 61 13.34 19.34 -8.04
N GLU A 62 13.88 18.99 -6.88
CA GLU A 62 15.10 18.19 -6.75
C GLU A 62 14.98 16.79 -7.39
N ALA A 63 13.77 16.22 -7.40
CA ALA A 63 13.49 14.95 -8.07
C ALA A 63 13.39 15.07 -9.61
N GLY A 64 13.44 16.29 -10.17
CA GLY A 64 13.46 16.53 -11.61
C GLY A 64 12.10 16.40 -12.30
N PHE A 65 10.98 16.54 -11.58
CA PHE A 65 9.67 16.57 -12.21
C PHE A 65 9.43 17.92 -12.91
N ASP A 66 9.12 17.87 -14.19
CA ASP A 66 8.88 19.02 -15.08
C ASP A 66 7.44 19.09 -15.63
N ASP A 67 6.68 18.00 -15.49
CA ASP A 67 5.28 17.90 -15.90
C ASP A 67 4.31 18.29 -14.77
N ALA A 68 3.35 19.16 -15.09
CA ALA A 68 2.40 19.70 -14.12
C ALA A 68 1.52 18.62 -13.47
N GLU A 69 1.12 17.58 -14.22
CA GLU A 69 0.30 16.49 -13.68
C GLU A 69 1.12 15.66 -12.69
N ARG A 70 2.35 15.28 -13.04
CA ARG A 70 3.29 14.57 -12.15
C ARG A 70 3.61 15.37 -10.89
N ILE A 71 3.84 16.68 -11.02
CA ILE A 71 4.07 17.58 -9.88
C ILE A 71 2.85 17.57 -8.94
N ALA A 72 1.64 17.67 -9.48
CA ALA A 72 0.42 17.62 -8.67
C ALA A 72 0.27 16.28 -7.93
N GLN A 73 0.56 15.15 -8.60
CA GLN A 73 0.56 13.83 -7.96
C GLN A 73 1.64 13.69 -6.89
N ALA A 74 2.85 14.23 -7.13
CA ALA A 74 3.93 14.21 -6.17
C ALA A 74 3.60 15.04 -4.91
N ARG A 75 2.95 16.20 -5.05
CA ARG A 75 2.44 16.99 -3.92
C ARG A 75 1.42 16.21 -3.09
N ILE A 76 0.50 15.49 -3.74
CA ILE A 76 -0.45 14.60 -3.05
C ILE A 76 0.29 13.46 -2.33
N GLY A 77 1.29 12.86 -2.99
CA GLY A 77 2.12 11.81 -2.41
C GLY A 77 2.86 12.27 -1.15
N LEU A 78 3.59 13.39 -1.24
CA LEU A 78 4.38 13.94 -0.12
C LEU A 78 3.50 14.45 1.02
N SER A 79 2.34 15.06 0.74
CA SER A 79 1.40 15.45 1.80
C SER A 79 0.82 14.23 2.52
N ASN A 80 0.54 13.12 1.82
CA ASN A 80 0.12 11.87 2.44
C ASN A 80 1.27 11.19 3.21
N TYR A 81 2.51 11.29 2.73
CA TYR A 81 3.69 10.82 3.47
C TYR A 81 3.83 11.57 4.80
N TYR A 82 3.76 12.91 4.76
CA TYR A 82 3.77 13.75 5.95
C TYR A 82 2.64 13.39 6.91
N ALA A 83 1.41 13.25 6.40
CA ALA A 83 0.27 12.87 7.21
C ALA A 83 0.48 11.55 7.95
N GLY A 84 0.96 10.52 7.23
CA GLY A 84 1.30 9.23 7.83
C GLY A 84 2.40 9.35 8.89
N ALA A 85 3.43 10.15 8.62
CA ALA A 85 4.53 10.36 9.57
C ALA A 85 4.12 11.17 10.81
N LEU A 86 3.13 12.06 10.69
CA LEU A 86 2.59 12.84 11.80
C LEU A 86 1.68 12.01 12.70
N VAL A 87 0.74 11.25 12.11
CA VAL A 87 -0.21 10.41 12.89
C VAL A 87 0.43 9.12 13.42
N MET A 88 1.54 8.69 12.81
CA MET A 88 2.35 7.55 13.27
C MET A 88 3.81 8.01 13.44
N PRO A 89 4.13 8.71 14.55
CA PRO A 89 5.48 9.23 14.82
C PRO A 89 6.53 8.14 14.74
N TYR A 90 7.66 8.41 14.09
CA TYR A 90 8.61 7.37 13.64
C TYR A 90 9.08 6.44 14.77
N GLY A 91 9.63 7.00 15.86
CA GLY A 91 10.20 6.21 16.96
C GLY A 91 9.15 5.40 17.71
N GLU A 92 8.03 6.02 18.05
CA GLU A 92 6.93 5.36 18.73
C GLU A 92 6.31 4.25 17.86
N PHE A 93 6.08 4.53 16.58
CA PHE A 93 5.51 3.56 15.65
C PHE A 93 6.46 2.38 15.41
N LEU A 94 7.75 2.63 15.21
CA LEU A 94 8.75 1.56 15.05
C LEU A 94 8.80 0.67 16.29
N HIS A 95 8.92 1.27 17.48
CA HIS A 95 8.92 0.52 18.74
C HIS A 95 7.64 -0.33 18.89
N SER A 96 6.48 0.26 18.59
CA SER A 96 5.20 -0.43 18.62
C SER A 96 5.19 -1.61 17.65
N ALA A 97 5.64 -1.41 16.41
CA ALA A 97 5.68 -2.44 15.39
C ALA A 97 6.61 -3.59 15.77
N GLU A 98 7.78 -3.31 16.35
CA GLU A 98 8.69 -4.37 16.79
C GLU A 98 8.14 -5.13 17.99
N SER A 99 7.58 -4.42 18.97
CA SER A 99 7.02 -5.02 20.19
C SER A 99 5.80 -5.92 19.91
N SER A 100 4.99 -5.59 18.90
CA SER A 100 3.83 -6.39 18.49
C SER A 100 4.15 -7.43 17.41
N ARG A 101 5.42 -7.64 17.07
CA ARG A 101 5.82 -8.50 15.93
C ARG A 101 5.10 -8.12 14.64
N TYR A 102 5.00 -6.83 14.38
CA TYR A 102 4.40 -6.23 13.19
C TYR A 102 2.93 -6.61 12.97
N ASP A 103 2.15 -6.80 14.04
CA ASP A 103 0.69 -6.97 13.94
C ASP A 103 0.03 -5.68 13.39
N ILE A 104 -0.39 -5.75 12.12
CA ILE A 104 -0.94 -4.62 11.37
C ILE A 104 -2.31 -4.20 11.93
N GLU A 105 -3.13 -5.16 12.37
CA GLU A 105 -4.47 -4.85 12.89
C GLU A 105 -4.38 -4.21 14.27
N TRP A 106 -3.49 -4.72 15.12
CA TRP A 106 -3.21 -4.11 16.41
C TRP A 106 -2.61 -2.71 16.27
N LEU A 107 -1.65 -2.51 15.34
CA LEU A 107 -1.09 -1.19 15.05
C LEU A 107 -2.16 -0.23 14.53
N ALA A 108 -3.06 -0.70 13.68
CA ALA A 108 -4.17 0.10 13.16
C ALA A 108 -5.07 0.59 14.29
N GLN A 109 -5.38 -0.29 15.25
CA GLN A 109 -6.14 0.07 16.45
C GLN A 109 -5.38 1.07 17.33
N ARG A 110 -4.09 0.79 17.63
CA ARG A 110 -3.27 1.64 18.51
C ARG A 110 -3.15 3.07 18.01
N PHE A 111 -2.92 3.26 16.71
CA PHE A 111 -2.76 4.58 16.10
C PHE A 111 -4.07 5.14 15.53
N GLY A 112 -5.20 4.44 15.71
CA GLY A 112 -6.52 4.87 15.23
C GLY A 112 -6.66 4.96 13.70
N VAL A 113 -5.76 4.35 12.93
CA VAL A 113 -5.71 4.44 11.46
C VAL A 113 -6.23 3.16 10.79
N GLY A 114 -6.37 3.17 9.46
CA GLY A 114 -6.76 2.00 8.69
C GLY A 114 -5.59 1.08 8.35
N PHE A 115 -5.88 -0.18 8.01
CA PHE A 115 -4.91 -1.19 7.60
C PHE A 115 -3.95 -0.71 6.49
N GLU A 116 -4.47 -0.06 5.43
CA GLU A 116 -3.64 0.51 4.36
C GLU A 116 -2.61 1.54 4.87
N ALA A 117 -3.01 2.38 5.83
CA ALA A 117 -2.14 3.43 6.37
C ALA A 117 -0.98 2.82 7.18
N VAL A 118 -1.25 1.78 7.96
CA VAL A 118 -0.22 1.03 8.69
C VAL A 118 0.76 0.37 7.73
N CYS A 119 0.28 -0.36 6.72
CA CYS A 119 1.14 -1.00 5.73
C CYS A 119 2.01 0.01 4.99
N HIS A 120 1.43 1.16 4.62
CA HIS A 120 2.18 2.26 4.02
C HIS A 120 3.24 2.83 4.97
N ARG A 121 2.95 2.94 6.28
CA ARG A 121 3.93 3.44 7.24
C ARG A 121 5.07 2.46 7.43
N LEU A 122 4.76 1.17 7.57
CA LEU A 122 5.73 0.09 7.68
C LEU A 122 6.73 0.08 6.51
N SER A 123 6.27 0.32 5.28
CA SER A 123 7.15 0.40 4.11
C SER A 123 8.00 1.69 4.01
N THR A 124 7.98 2.56 5.03
CA THR A 124 8.76 3.80 5.07
C THR A 124 9.77 3.87 6.22
N LEU A 125 9.93 2.79 6.99
CA LEU A 125 10.80 2.74 8.17
C LEU A 125 12.29 2.55 7.80
N HIS A 126 12.86 3.52 7.08
CA HIS A 126 14.24 3.47 6.54
C HIS A 126 15.17 4.56 7.10
N ARG A 127 14.83 5.17 8.25
CA ARG A 127 15.69 6.18 8.88
C ARG A 127 17.03 5.54 9.26
N ARG A 128 18.13 6.13 8.80
CA ARG A 128 19.48 5.72 9.17
C ARG A 128 19.63 5.70 10.69
N GLY A 129 20.16 4.59 11.22
CA GLY A 129 20.33 4.36 12.66
C GLY A 129 19.09 3.82 13.39
N MET A 130 17.91 3.80 12.74
CA MET A 130 16.68 3.23 13.29
C MET A 130 15.83 2.55 12.19
N PRO A 131 16.37 1.57 11.44
CA PRO A 131 15.61 0.90 10.38
C PRO A 131 14.57 -0.08 10.97
N GLY A 132 13.41 -0.17 10.34
CA GLY A 132 12.47 -1.27 10.53
C GLY A 132 12.72 -2.42 9.54
N LEU A 133 11.75 -3.33 9.44
CA LEU A 133 11.78 -4.36 8.40
C LEU A 133 11.60 -3.75 6.99
N PRO A 134 12.42 -4.17 6.00
CA PRO A 134 12.30 -3.72 4.62
C PRO A 134 11.09 -4.37 3.96
N PHE A 135 9.95 -3.68 3.98
CA PHE A 135 8.72 -4.16 3.35
C PHE A 135 8.53 -3.65 1.91
N PHE A 136 7.91 -4.50 1.10
CA PHE A 136 7.29 -4.18 -0.18
C PHE A 136 5.81 -3.90 0.06
N PHE A 137 5.31 -2.75 -0.37
CA PHE A 137 3.91 -2.37 -0.27
C PHE A 137 3.30 -2.25 -1.67
N VAL A 138 2.17 -2.92 -1.87
CA VAL A 138 1.41 -2.86 -3.12
C VAL A 138 -0.08 -2.70 -2.83
N ARG A 139 -0.75 -1.88 -3.64
CA ARG A 139 -2.23 -1.78 -3.63
C ARG A 139 -2.79 -2.05 -5.01
N VAL A 140 -3.70 -3.01 -5.10
CA VAL A 140 -4.34 -3.43 -6.35
C VAL A 140 -5.87 -3.33 -6.27
N ASP A 141 -6.53 -3.17 -7.40
CA ASP A 141 -7.98 -3.34 -7.51
C ASP A 141 -8.36 -4.75 -8.04
N ARG A 142 -9.66 -5.01 -8.17
CA ARG A 142 -10.21 -6.30 -8.63
C ARG A 142 -9.85 -6.63 -10.09
N ALA A 143 -9.57 -5.62 -10.91
CA ALA A 143 -9.12 -5.80 -12.29
C ALA A 143 -7.61 -6.03 -12.39
N GLY A 144 -6.89 -5.94 -11.26
CA GLY A 144 -5.44 -6.06 -11.19
C GLY A 144 -4.70 -4.79 -11.55
N ASN A 145 -5.38 -3.64 -11.59
CA ASN A 145 -4.69 -2.36 -11.70
C ASN A 145 -3.96 -2.08 -10.39
N VAL A 146 -2.66 -1.92 -10.48
CA VAL A 146 -1.82 -1.59 -9.33
C VAL A 146 -1.71 -0.08 -9.22
N SER A 147 -2.33 0.49 -8.18
CA SER A 147 -2.44 1.93 -7.98
C SER A 147 -1.40 2.52 -7.02
N LYS A 148 -0.68 1.70 -6.25
CA LYS A 148 0.45 2.12 -5.42
C LYS A 148 1.51 1.02 -5.33
N ARG A 149 2.78 1.43 -5.34
CA ARG A 149 3.96 0.59 -5.11
C ARG A 149 4.95 1.40 -4.27
N HIS A 150 5.33 0.91 -3.11
CA HIS A 150 6.43 1.46 -2.32
C HIS A 150 7.36 0.32 -1.94
N SER A 151 8.66 0.52 -2.12
CA SER A 151 9.65 -0.51 -1.87
C SER A 151 10.79 0.07 -1.05
N ALA A 152 11.16 -0.64 0.01
CA ALA A 152 12.36 -0.41 0.80
C ALA A 152 13.65 -0.66 0.00
N THR A 153 13.61 -1.70 -0.83
CA THR A 153 14.73 -2.28 -1.59
C THR A 153 14.23 -2.71 -2.97
N ASP A 154 15.12 -3.04 -3.89
CA ASP A 154 14.72 -3.55 -5.21
C ASP A 154 13.96 -4.87 -5.09
N PHE A 155 12.79 -4.94 -5.71
CA PHE A 155 11.92 -6.11 -5.71
C PHE A 155 11.21 -6.27 -7.06
N HIS A 156 10.83 -7.52 -7.39
CA HIS A 156 10.34 -7.91 -8.70
C HIS A 156 9.11 -7.14 -9.19
N PHE A 157 8.28 -6.62 -8.28
CA PHE A 157 7.11 -5.81 -8.61
C PHE A 157 7.31 -4.30 -8.40
N SER A 158 8.54 -3.85 -8.15
CA SER A 158 8.83 -2.44 -7.84
C SER A 158 8.59 -1.48 -9.01
N HIS A 159 8.69 -1.97 -10.26
CA HIS A 159 8.51 -1.12 -11.45
C HIS A 159 7.38 -1.59 -12.38
N VAL A 160 7.31 -2.88 -12.71
CA VAL A 160 6.31 -3.45 -13.63
C VAL A 160 5.91 -4.85 -13.16
N GLY A 161 4.70 -5.30 -13.51
CA GLY A 161 4.19 -6.63 -13.17
C GLY A 161 3.27 -6.64 -11.95
N GLY A 162 3.04 -7.83 -11.40
CA GLY A 162 2.16 -8.07 -10.26
C GLY A 162 0.82 -8.68 -10.64
N SER A 163 0.63 -9.12 -11.88
CA SER A 163 -0.65 -9.64 -12.40
C SER A 163 -0.76 -11.17 -12.37
N CYS A 164 0.09 -11.85 -11.60
CA CYS A 164 0.01 -13.30 -11.46
C CYS A 164 -1.22 -13.66 -10.61
N PRO A 165 -2.21 -14.40 -11.14
CA PRO A 165 -3.41 -14.75 -10.38
C PRO A 165 -3.15 -15.70 -9.20
N LEU A 166 -1.98 -16.37 -9.18
CA LEU A 166 -1.54 -17.21 -8.06
C LEU A 166 -0.97 -16.41 -6.87
N TRP A 167 -0.81 -15.09 -7.03
CA TRP A 167 -0.36 -14.23 -5.94
C TRP A 167 -1.53 -13.90 -5.00
N ILE A 168 -1.31 -14.11 -3.69
CA ILE A 168 -2.33 -14.05 -2.64
C ILE A 168 -3.12 -12.73 -2.57
N VAL A 169 -2.57 -11.63 -3.10
CA VAL A 169 -3.27 -10.33 -3.12
C VAL A 169 -4.61 -10.41 -3.84
N TYR A 170 -4.72 -11.25 -4.88
CA TYR A 170 -5.95 -11.40 -5.64
C TYR A 170 -7.00 -12.22 -4.89
N GLU A 171 -6.56 -13.19 -4.09
CA GLU A 171 -7.47 -13.98 -3.26
C GLU A 171 -8.10 -13.16 -2.14
N ALA A 172 -7.47 -12.07 -1.71
CA ALA A 172 -8.01 -11.17 -0.70
C ALA A 172 -9.41 -10.62 -1.08
N PHE A 173 -9.71 -10.48 -2.38
CA PHE A 173 -11.04 -10.05 -2.85
C PHE A 173 -12.14 -11.10 -2.66
N ASN A 174 -11.78 -12.38 -2.53
CA ASN A 174 -12.71 -13.48 -2.27
C ASN A 174 -12.91 -13.70 -0.77
N GLN A 175 -12.05 -13.11 0.07
CA GLN A 175 -12.10 -13.25 1.51
C GLN A 175 -12.10 -11.87 2.21
N PRO A 176 -13.13 -11.03 2.00
CA PRO A 176 -13.19 -9.68 2.57
C PRO A 176 -12.96 -9.68 4.08
N GLY A 177 -12.16 -8.71 4.55
CA GLY A 177 -11.89 -8.52 5.97
C GLY A 177 -10.86 -9.48 6.58
N ARG A 178 -10.53 -10.62 5.95
CA ARG A 178 -9.51 -11.56 6.43
C ARG A 178 -8.11 -11.13 6.01
N VAL A 179 -7.15 -11.31 6.91
CA VAL A 179 -5.72 -11.23 6.59
C VAL A 179 -5.29 -12.59 6.06
N LEU A 180 -4.74 -12.60 4.86
CA LEU A 180 -4.22 -13.78 4.18
C LEU A 180 -2.70 -13.74 4.16
N THR A 181 -2.06 -14.91 4.18
CA THR A 181 -0.60 -15.02 4.09
C THR A 181 -0.18 -16.01 3.01
N GLN A 182 1.01 -15.82 2.45
CA GLN A 182 1.57 -16.72 1.44
C GLN A 182 3.09 -16.70 1.48
N VAL A 183 3.71 -17.89 1.47
CA VAL A 183 5.12 -18.03 1.09
C VAL A 183 5.16 -18.23 -0.42
N ALA A 184 5.79 -17.30 -1.13
CA ALA A 184 5.82 -17.30 -2.60
C ALA A 184 7.24 -17.33 -3.13
N ARG A 185 7.47 -18.07 -4.22
CA ARG A 185 8.76 -18.15 -4.92
C ARG A 185 8.67 -17.56 -6.31
N MET A 186 9.55 -16.60 -6.59
CA MET A 186 9.70 -15.98 -7.92
C MET A 186 10.45 -16.93 -8.89
N PRO A 187 10.41 -16.67 -10.21
CA PRO A 187 11.13 -17.49 -11.19
C PRO A 187 12.65 -17.56 -10.94
N ASP A 188 13.23 -16.50 -10.38
CA ASP A 188 14.66 -16.42 -10.02
C ASP A 188 15.03 -17.22 -8.75
N GLY A 189 14.06 -17.88 -8.13
CA GLY A 189 14.24 -18.69 -6.92
C GLY A 189 14.10 -17.92 -5.61
N ARG A 190 14.05 -16.58 -5.61
CA ARG A 190 13.85 -15.79 -4.38
C ARG A 190 12.50 -16.09 -3.76
N ARG A 191 12.50 -16.24 -2.42
CA ARG A 191 11.32 -16.53 -1.62
C ARG A 191 10.94 -15.33 -0.78
N HIS A 192 9.66 -15.01 -0.79
CA HIS A 192 9.10 -13.88 -0.07
C HIS A 192 7.92 -14.36 0.76
N PHE A 193 7.68 -13.68 1.88
CA PHE A 193 6.48 -13.83 2.67
C PHE A 193 5.54 -12.66 2.37
N TRP A 194 4.29 -12.95 2.06
CA TRP A 194 3.25 -11.98 1.73
C TRP A 194 2.14 -12.00 2.75
N ILE A 195 1.63 -10.81 3.05
CA ILE A 195 0.41 -10.57 3.84
C ILE A 195 -0.52 -9.74 2.96
N ALA A 196 -1.78 -10.16 2.81
CA ALA A 196 -2.74 -9.43 2.00
C ALA A 196 -4.10 -9.30 2.68
N ARG A 197 -4.79 -8.18 2.46
CA ARG A 197 -6.15 -7.94 2.96
C ARG A 197 -6.91 -7.01 2.03
N GLN A 198 -8.18 -7.30 1.80
CA GLN A 198 -9.09 -6.38 1.12
C GLN A 198 -9.53 -5.25 2.07
N VAL A 199 -9.43 -4.01 1.58
CA VAL A 199 -9.83 -2.78 2.27
C VAL A 199 -10.89 -2.04 1.47
N SER A 200 -11.88 -1.46 2.17
CA SER A 200 -12.96 -0.69 1.55
C SER A 200 -13.11 0.68 2.20
N SER A 201 -13.48 1.69 1.42
CA SER A 201 -13.78 3.04 1.90
C SER A 201 -14.86 3.71 1.06
N GLY A 202 -15.59 4.64 1.67
CA GLY A 202 -16.70 5.36 1.04
C GLY A 202 -17.92 5.45 1.98
N PRO A 203 -18.98 6.12 1.52
CA PRO A 203 -20.21 6.27 2.29
C PRO A 203 -20.83 4.94 2.74
N VAL A 204 -21.60 4.99 3.82
CA VAL A 204 -22.35 3.84 4.36
C VAL A 204 -23.79 3.91 3.86
N GLY A 205 -24.34 2.77 3.45
CA GLY A 205 -25.73 2.69 2.99
C GLY A 205 -25.90 1.72 1.82
N TYR A 206 -27.11 1.20 1.65
CA TYR A 206 -27.48 0.42 0.47
C TYR A 206 -27.38 1.30 -0.78
N GLY A 207 -26.82 0.76 -1.86
CA GLY A 207 -26.64 1.48 -3.14
C GLY A 207 -25.51 2.52 -3.15
N GLN A 208 -24.79 2.73 -2.04
CA GLN A 208 -23.70 3.70 -1.98
C GLN A 208 -22.42 3.17 -2.65
N PRO A 209 -21.77 3.95 -3.54
CA PRO A 209 -20.56 3.52 -4.20
C PRO A 209 -19.40 3.41 -3.20
N ARG A 210 -18.69 2.28 -3.22
CA ARG A 210 -17.52 2.03 -2.36
C ARG A 210 -16.27 1.77 -3.19
N LYS A 211 -15.15 2.34 -2.74
CA LYS A 211 -13.82 2.04 -3.27
C LYS A 211 -13.29 0.79 -2.56
N THR A 212 -12.90 -0.22 -3.33
CA THR A 212 -12.44 -1.52 -2.83
C THR A 212 -11.08 -1.83 -3.44
N PHE A 213 -10.10 -2.11 -2.59
CA PHE A 213 -8.74 -2.49 -2.98
C PHE A 213 -8.27 -3.69 -2.18
N ALA A 214 -7.23 -4.36 -2.64
CA ALA A 214 -6.43 -5.26 -1.84
C ALA A 214 -5.07 -4.61 -1.56
N VAL A 215 -4.67 -4.63 -0.29
CA VAL A 215 -3.35 -4.16 0.18
C VAL A 215 -2.50 -5.39 0.44
N SER A 216 -1.29 -5.38 -0.09
CA SER A 216 -0.29 -6.42 0.12
C SER A 216 0.97 -5.82 0.73
N LEU A 217 1.51 -6.49 1.75
CA LEU A 217 2.78 -6.20 2.37
C LEU A 217 3.65 -7.44 2.28
N GLY A 218 4.87 -7.32 1.77
CA GLY A 218 5.79 -8.45 1.62
C GLY A 218 7.18 -8.16 2.15
N CYS A 219 7.93 -9.21 2.50
CA CYS A 219 9.34 -9.13 2.84
C CYS A 219 10.08 -10.37 2.35
N ASP A 220 11.41 -10.35 2.38
CA ASP A 220 12.20 -11.56 2.18
C ASP A 220 11.85 -12.63 3.22
N LEU A 221 11.80 -13.89 2.79
CA LEU A 221 11.33 -14.99 3.65
C LEU A 221 12.17 -15.15 4.92
N HIS A 222 13.47 -14.87 4.88
CA HIS A 222 14.35 -14.99 6.05
C HIS A 222 14.06 -13.94 7.14
N LEU A 223 13.21 -12.95 6.85
CA LEU A 223 12.76 -11.94 7.81
C LEU A 223 11.37 -12.25 8.39
N ALA A 224 10.67 -13.25 7.82
CA ALA A 224 9.26 -13.50 8.13
C ALA A 224 9.02 -13.96 9.57
N ASP A 225 9.98 -14.61 10.23
CA ASP A 225 9.85 -15.04 11.64
C ASP A 225 9.58 -13.88 12.60
N ARG A 226 10.02 -12.67 12.24
CA ARG A 226 9.75 -11.44 13.00
C ARG A 226 8.28 -11.02 12.97
N LEU A 227 7.50 -11.57 12.04
CA LEU A 227 6.09 -11.23 11.84
C LEU A 227 5.19 -12.18 12.62
N ILE A 228 4.18 -11.65 13.31
CA ILE A 228 3.16 -12.45 13.99
C ILE A 228 2.45 -13.40 13.00
N TYR A 229 2.32 -12.97 11.75
CA TYR A 229 1.67 -13.69 10.66
C TYR A 229 2.40 -14.98 10.22
N ALA A 230 3.67 -15.15 10.60
CA ALA A 230 4.41 -16.39 10.36
C ALA A 230 4.22 -17.42 11.48
N GLN A 231 3.54 -17.08 12.58
CA GLN A 231 3.38 -17.97 13.72
C GLN A 231 2.66 -19.27 13.31
N GLY A 232 3.28 -20.41 13.65
CA GLY A 232 2.73 -21.74 13.35
C GLY A 232 2.90 -22.18 11.88
N LEU A 233 3.58 -21.38 11.05
CA LEU A 233 3.92 -21.77 9.68
C LEU A 233 5.31 -22.40 9.65
N ASP A 234 5.41 -23.57 9.01
CA ASP A 234 6.69 -24.09 8.57
C ASP A 234 7.13 -23.35 7.30
N LEU A 235 7.94 -22.30 7.49
CA LEU A 235 8.45 -21.45 6.42
C LEU A 235 9.48 -22.16 5.52
N HIS A 236 10.04 -23.29 5.96
CA HIS A 236 11.06 -24.01 5.23
C HIS A 236 10.50 -25.20 4.43
N ASN A 237 9.27 -25.63 4.71
CA ASN A 237 8.58 -26.66 3.94
C ASN A 237 8.46 -26.29 2.44
N PRO A 238 9.17 -26.99 1.53
CA PRO A 238 9.11 -26.71 0.11
C PRO A 238 7.69 -26.90 -0.48
N GLY A 239 6.89 -27.79 0.10
CA GLY A 239 5.52 -28.07 -0.32
C GLY A 239 4.52 -26.95 -0.01
N ARG A 240 4.89 -25.96 0.82
CA ARG A 240 4.06 -24.79 1.15
C ARG A 240 4.44 -23.52 0.39
N VAL A 241 5.40 -23.62 -0.54
CA VAL A 241 5.89 -22.49 -1.33
C VAL A 241 5.14 -22.41 -2.64
N THR A 242 4.30 -21.39 -2.83
CA THR A 242 3.59 -21.20 -4.10
C THR A 242 4.52 -20.64 -5.17
N PRO A 243 4.70 -21.31 -6.33
CA PRO A 243 5.44 -20.75 -7.45
C PRO A 243 4.59 -19.66 -8.13
N ILE A 244 4.98 -18.39 -7.96
CA ILE A 244 4.33 -17.25 -8.62
C ILE A 244 5.26 -16.67 -9.70
N GLY A 245 4.80 -15.64 -10.41
CA GLY A 245 5.59 -14.96 -11.43
C GLY A 245 5.28 -13.46 -11.58
N PRO A 246 6.06 -12.74 -12.39
CA PRO A 246 5.88 -11.31 -12.64
C PRO A 246 4.56 -10.97 -13.39
N GLY A 247 4.05 -11.92 -14.17
CA GLY A 247 2.89 -11.82 -15.06
C GLY A 247 3.11 -12.70 -16.29
N CYS A 248 2.05 -13.31 -16.85
CA CYS A 248 2.20 -14.42 -17.82
C CYS A 248 3.10 -14.09 -19.03
N LYS A 249 2.94 -12.89 -19.61
CA LYS A 249 3.70 -12.42 -20.78
C LYS A 249 5.22 -12.33 -20.55
N VAL A 250 5.66 -12.24 -19.31
CA VAL A 250 7.08 -12.10 -18.94
C VAL A 250 7.54 -13.17 -17.95
N CYS A 251 6.71 -14.17 -17.69
CA CYS A 251 7.01 -15.25 -16.75
C CYS A 251 7.66 -16.44 -17.47
N GLU A 252 8.82 -16.85 -16.99
CA GLU A 252 9.65 -17.92 -17.59
C GLU A 252 9.23 -19.35 -17.21
N ARG A 253 8.28 -19.52 -16.27
CA ARG A 253 7.83 -20.85 -15.81
C ARG A 253 7.14 -21.64 -16.93
N GLN A 254 7.64 -22.81 -17.31
CA GLN A 254 7.07 -23.58 -18.42
C GLN A 254 5.85 -24.41 -18.02
N ASP A 255 5.79 -24.86 -16.77
CA ASP A 255 4.83 -25.81 -16.19
C ASP A 255 3.66 -25.15 -15.44
N CYS A 256 3.35 -23.88 -15.75
CA CYS A 256 2.30 -23.15 -15.05
C CYS A 256 0.90 -23.48 -15.60
N VAL A 257 0.14 -24.29 -14.85
CA VAL A 257 -1.26 -24.66 -15.17
C VAL A 257 -2.23 -23.48 -15.22
N GLN A 258 -1.89 -22.36 -14.58
CA GLN A 258 -2.70 -21.14 -14.53
C GLN A 258 -2.31 -20.11 -15.60
N ARG A 259 -1.43 -20.48 -16.55
CA ARG A 259 -0.90 -19.56 -17.56
C ARG A 259 -2.00 -19.04 -18.47
N ALA A 260 -2.20 -17.71 -18.46
CA ALA A 260 -3.18 -17.03 -19.31
C ALA A 260 -2.63 -16.65 -20.70
N PHE A 261 -1.33 -16.37 -20.81
CA PHE A 261 -0.69 -15.94 -22.06
C PHE A 261 0.68 -16.62 -22.26
N PRO A 262 1.08 -16.86 -23.51
CA PRO A 262 2.46 -17.23 -23.83
C PRO A 262 3.47 -16.19 -23.35
N ALA A 263 4.67 -16.63 -22.97
CA ALA A 263 5.75 -15.72 -22.59
C ALA A 263 6.35 -15.06 -23.85
N LEU A 264 6.46 -13.73 -23.87
CA LEU A 264 7.00 -12.95 -24.99
C LEU A 264 8.49 -13.24 -25.25
N ARG A 265 9.24 -13.63 -24.22
CA ARG A 265 10.66 -14.01 -24.33
C ARG A 265 10.87 -15.52 -24.58
N GLY A 266 9.80 -16.26 -24.89
CA GLY A 266 9.81 -17.70 -25.04
C GLY A 266 9.92 -18.24 -26.47
N ALA A 267 9.89 -17.39 -27.51
CA ALA A 267 10.18 -17.85 -28.88
C ALA A 267 11.69 -17.97 -29.09
N LYS A 268 12.31 -18.99 -28.47
CA LYS A 268 13.45 -19.62 -29.13
C LYS A 268 12.87 -20.34 -30.33
N SER A 269 13.29 -19.93 -31.52
CA SER A 269 13.13 -20.70 -32.75
C SER A 269 13.68 -22.11 -32.48
N ASP A 270 12.79 -23.09 -32.39
CA ASP A 270 13.19 -24.46 -32.65
C ASP A 270 13.68 -24.49 -34.09
N GLY A 271 14.98 -24.72 -34.24
CA GLY A 271 15.59 -24.95 -35.54
C GLY A 271 14.95 -26.17 -36.17
N ALA A 272 14.39 -25.98 -37.35
CA ALA A 272 14.16 -26.98 -38.38
C ALA A 272 14.88 -26.51 -39.64
#